data_AF-A0A6J6M208-F1
#
_entry.id   AF-A0A6J6M208-F1
#
_cell.length_a   1.000
_cell.length_b   1.000
_cell.length_c   1.000
_cell.angle_alpha   90.00
_cell.angle_beta   90.00
_cell.angle_gamma   90.00
#
_symmetry.space_group_name_H-M   'P 1'
#
loop_
_entity.id
_entity.type
_entity.pdbx_description
1 polymer ?
#
loop_
_entity_poly.entity_id
_entity_poly.type
_entity_poly.pdbx_seq_one_letter_code
_entity_poly.pdbx_strand_id
1 'polypeptide(L)'
;MSVVKPVRSKTLLATLSVLVVVAGMLFGANVASADSVQYQSYQRASQTEACAAQPGETPWQASWGADSSWYPTWEQWANKGTGGWTCGRSITWARDSSSSCATGGPCVVGDIGPGGGLVFLISGGLRYEMAPKTWGVNETTGIAWCSDTTSSITGAVGTAVGTGSANTTAMLALPCTSGAGVSARAYRGGGLTDWFLPSKDELNAMCNYSRNPTAPAAPSVSCFGIGGTAQDGTFAAGTYGFASGFPSSYWSSSQNIASDAGEQFWANGFAGLDNKPSPLRVRPVRAF
;
A
#
# COMPACT_ATOMS: atom_id res chain seq x y z
N MET A 1 8.70 -66.78 -49.97
CA MET A 1 8.61 -65.34 -49.61
C MET A 1 7.18 -64.90 -49.92
N SER A 2 6.35 -64.76 -48.89
CA SER A 2 4.89 -64.71 -49.04
C SER A 2 4.38 -63.28 -49.18
N VAL A 3 3.41 -63.12 -50.08
CA VAL A 3 2.80 -61.86 -50.54
C VAL A 3 1.68 -61.41 -49.59
N VAL A 4 1.56 -60.08 -49.50
CA VAL A 4 0.64 -59.25 -48.71
C VAL A 4 -0.85 -59.62 -48.86
N LYS A 5 -1.63 -59.49 -47.77
CA LYS A 5 -3.07 -59.20 -47.82
C LYS A 5 -3.38 -57.90 -47.04
N PRO A 6 -4.30 -57.05 -47.53
CA PRO A 6 -4.67 -55.79 -46.88
C PRO A 6 -5.84 -55.97 -45.91
N VAL A 7 -5.90 -55.17 -44.84
CA VAL A 7 -7.12 -55.02 -44.01
C VAL A 7 -7.44 -53.54 -43.80
N ARG A 8 -8.69 -53.23 -44.14
CA ARG A 8 -9.41 -51.96 -44.04
C ARG A 8 -9.58 -51.47 -42.59
N SER A 9 -9.41 -50.16 -42.41
CA SER A 9 -10.32 -49.19 -41.77
C SER A 9 -11.17 -49.67 -40.58
N LYS A 10 -11.02 -48.98 -39.44
CA LYS A 10 -12.15 -48.31 -38.77
C LYS A 10 -11.66 -47.18 -37.84
N THR A 11 -12.17 -46.00 -38.18
CA THR A 11 -12.16 -44.73 -37.45
C THR A 11 -12.78 -44.86 -36.06
N LEU A 12 -12.18 -44.21 -35.06
CA LEU A 12 -12.89 -43.71 -33.88
C LEU A 12 -12.22 -42.40 -33.47
N LEU A 13 -12.91 -41.30 -33.76
CA LEU A 13 -12.65 -40.00 -33.15
C LEU A 13 -12.95 -40.13 -31.65
N ALA A 14 -11.95 -39.89 -30.80
CA ALA A 14 -12.15 -39.57 -29.40
C ALA A 14 -11.57 -38.18 -29.16
N THR A 15 -12.47 -37.31 -28.72
CA THR A 15 -12.34 -35.88 -28.51
C THR A 15 -11.29 -35.51 -27.47
N LEU A 16 -10.59 -34.43 -27.78
CA LEU A 16 -9.63 -33.68 -26.97
C LEU A 16 -10.18 -33.39 -25.55
N SER A 17 -9.44 -33.80 -24.52
CA SER A 17 -9.54 -33.25 -23.16
C SER A 17 -8.15 -33.37 -22.53
N VAL A 18 -7.23 -32.50 -22.97
CA VAL A 18 -5.96 -32.31 -22.26
C VAL A 18 -6.24 -31.28 -21.18
N LEU A 19 -6.35 -31.80 -19.95
CA LEU A 19 -6.35 -31.03 -18.73
C LEU A 19 -4.93 -30.46 -18.56
N VAL A 20 -4.67 -29.27 -19.10
CA VAL A 20 -3.44 -28.54 -18.79
C VAL A 20 -3.63 -27.94 -17.41
N VAL A 21 -3.08 -28.63 -16.40
CA VAL A 21 -2.72 -28.00 -15.13
C VAL A 21 -1.65 -26.97 -15.46
N VAL A 22 -2.06 -25.72 -15.70
CA VAL A 22 -1.14 -24.59 -15.68
C VAL A 22 -0.82 -24.34 -14.21
N ALA A 23 0.18 -25.07 -13.71
CA ALA A 23 0.97 -24.62 -12.57
C ALA A 23 1.80 -23.43 -13.05
N GLY A 24 1.12 -22.30 -13.25
CA GLY A 24 1.75 -21.01 -13.50
C GLY A 24 2.29 -20.49 -12.17
N MET A 25 3.50 -20.94 -11.81
CA MET A 25 4.41 -20.07 -11.07
C MET A 25 4.66 -18.84 -11.96
N LEU A 26 3.76 -17.86 -11.89
CA LEU A 26 4.03 -16.53 -12.39
C LEU A 26 5.00 -15.91 -11.39
N PHE A 27 6.27 -16.04 -11.74
CA PHE A 27 7.36 -15.19 -11.32
C PHE A 27 6.82 -13.79 -11.01
N GLY A 28 7.04 -13.34 -9.77
CA GLY A 28 6.82 -11.97 -9.40
C GLY A 28 7.60 -11.10 -10.37
N ALA A 29 6.89 -10.44 -11.29
CA ALA A 29 7.43 -9.27 -11.93
C ALA A 29 7.66 -8.29 -10.79
N ASN A 30 8.92 -8.07 -10.42
CA ASN A 30 9.30 -6.96 -9.56
C ASN A 30 8.83 -5.69 -10.30
N VAL A 31 7.67 -5.18 -9.91
CA VAL A 31 7.13 -3.93 -10.45
C VAL A 31 7.98 -2.84 -9.82
N ALA A 32 9.07 -2.47 -10.48
CA ALA A 32 9.87 -1.33 -10.09
C ALA A 32 9.09 -0.06 -10.44
N SER A 33 8.81 0.77 -9.43
CA SER A 33 8.25 2.10 -9.61
C SER A 33 9.39 3.12 -9.74
N ALA A 34 9.25 4.06 -10.68
CA ALA A 34 10.18 5.16 -10.88
C ALA A 34 9.92 6.26 -9.85
N ASP A 35 10.93 6.64 -9.07
CA ASP A 35 10.73 7.48 -7.88
C ASP A 35 11.37 8.88 -7.99
N SER A 36 12.40 9.04 -8.83
CA SER A 36 12.96 10.36 -9.13
C SER A 36 13.74 10.34 -10.44
N VAL A 37 13.61 11.40 -11.23
CA VAL A 37 14.46 11.66 -12.39
C VAL A 37 15.64 12.47 -11.89
N GLN A 38 16.82 11.85 -11.79
CA GLN A 38 18.06 12.59 -11.56
C GLN A 38 18.62 13.06 -12.89
N TYR A 39 18.88 14.36 -12.99
CA TYR A 39 19.60 14.95 -14.11
C TYR A 39 21.07 15.04 -13.76
N GLN A 40 21.90 14.35 -14.54
CA GLN A 40 23.35 14.49 -14.48
C GLN A 40 23.83 15.22 -15.72
N SER A 41 24.72 16.20 -15.53
CA SER A 41 25.37 16.92 -16.62
C SER A 41 26.88 16.90 -16.45
N TYR A 42 27.57 16.57 -17.53
CA TYR A 42 29.04 16.66 -17.62
C TYR A 42 29.45 17.57 -18.76
N GLN A 43 30.48 18.38 -18.53
CA GLN A 43 31.01 19.27 -19.55
C GLN A 43 31.74 18.48 -20.64
N ARG A 44 31.68 19.01 -21.87
CA ARG A 44 32.38 18.49 -23.05
C ARG A 44 33.03 19.64 -23.83
N ALA A 45 34.01 19.32 -24.66
CA ALA A 45 34.86 20.30 -25.33
C ALA A 45 34.23 20.88 -26.62
N SER A 46 33.35 20.14 -27.30
CA SER A 46 32.75 20.56 -28.58
C SER A 46 31.35 19.96 -28.79
N GLN A 47 30.63 20.31 -29.86
CA GLN A 47 29.33 19.71 -30.22
C GLN A 47 29.44 18.29 -30.82
N THR A 48 30.62 17.87 -31.30
CA THR A 48 30.80 16.60 -32.05
C THR A 48 31.46 15.48 -31.25
N GLU A 49 32.05 15.78 -30.10
CA GLU A 49 32.52 14.80 -29.12
C GLU A 49 31.43 13.77 -28.71
N ALA A 50 31.78 12.52 -28.50
CA ALA A 50 30.81 11.51 -28.05
C ALA A 50 30.51 11.70 -26.56
N CYS A 51 29.26 11.54 -26.15
CA CYS A 51 28.94 11.42 -24.73
C CYS A 51 29.39 10.04 -24.23
N ALA A 52 30.11 10.02 -23.10
CA ALA A 52 30.62 8.79 -22.50
C ALA A 52 30.44 8.82 -20.97
N ALA A 53 30.20 7.63 -20.39
CA ALA A 53 30.13 7.45 -18.95
C ALA A 53 31.45 7.80 -18.26
N GLN A 54 31.39 8.36 -17.05
CA GLN A 54 32.57 8.76 -16.30
C GLN A 54 33.18 7.59 -15.51
N PRO A 55 34.52 7.57 -15.30
CA PRO A 55 35.17 6.54 -14.50
C PRO A 55 34.67 6.54 -13.04
N GLY A 56 34.16 5.41 -12.56
CA GLY A 56 33.73 5.23 -11.15
C GLY A 56 32.23 5.26 -10.89
N GLU A 57 31.39 5.38 -11.92
CA GLU A 57 29.94 5.26 -11.77
C GLU A 57 29.51 3.80 -11.50
N THR A 58 29.02 3.50 -10.30
CA THR A 58 28.38 2.22 -9.91
C THR A 58 26.94 2.49 -9.46
N PRO A 59 25.92 1.65 -9.80
CA PRO A 59 26.00 0.25 -10.23
C PRO A 59 26.03 -0.01 -11.75
N TRP A 60 26.41 -1.24 -12.09
CA TRP A 60 26.96 -1.76 -13.35
C TRP A 60 26.04 -1.68 -14.58
N GLN A 61 26.60 -1.19 -15.70
CA GLN A 61 25.94 -0.89 -16.98
C GLN A 61 25.79 -2.08 -17.96
N ALA A 62 26.28 -3.28 -17.65
CA ALA A 62 26.34 -4.33 -18.69
C ALA A 62 24.97 -4.89 -19.13
N SER A 63 23.86 -4.47 -18.51
CA SER A 63 22.50 -4.80 -18.94
C SER A 63 21.90 -3.82 -19.95
N TRP A 64 22.57 -2.71 -20.29
CA TRP A 64 21.95 -1.57 -21.00
C TRP A 64 22.25 -1.47 -22.51
N GLY A 65 22.99 -2.40 -23.10
CA GLY A 65 23.33 -2.35 -24.54
C GLY A 65 24.16 -1.12 -24.92
N ALA A 66 24.24 -0.79 -26.21
CA ALA A 66 24.94 0.42 -26.66
C ALA A 66 24.26 1.67 -26.06
N ASP A 67 25.01 2.42 -25.25
CA ASP A 67 24.52 3.49 -24.37
C ASP A 67 23.81 4.60 -25.16
N SER A 68 22.49 4.49 -25.26
CA SER A 68 21.58 5.44 -25.91
C SER A 68 20.97 6.44 -24.93
N SER A 69 21.43 6.45 -23.67
CA SER A 69 20.81 7.22 -22.58
C SER A 69 21.36 8.65 -22.42
N TRP A 70 22.55 8.91 -22.97
CA TRP A 70 23.17 10.24 -22.98
C TRP A 70 22.82 11.03 -24.24
N TYR A 71 22.47 12.31 -24.07
CA TYR A 71 22.21 13.21 -25.18
C TYR A 71 22.98 14.55 -25.02
N PRO A 72 23.43 15.14 -26.14
CA PRO A 72 24.14 16.43 -26.11
C PRO A 72 23.17 17.59 -25.88
N THR A 73 23.56 18.54 -25.03
CA THR A 73 22.83 19.78 -24.78
C THR A 73 23.77 20.98 -24.69
N TRP A 74 23.22 22.18 -24.81
CA TRP A 74 23.91 23.44 -24.53
C TRP A 74 23.25 24.08 -23.30
N GLU A 75 24.05 24.39 -22.27
CA GLU A 75 23.55 24.97 -21.03
C GLU A 75 24.36 26.20 -20.61
N GLN A 76 23.66 27.24 -20.15
CA GLN A 76 24.25 28.55 -19.86
C GLN A 76 24.91 28.63 -18.47
N TRP A 77 24.52 27.77 -17.52
CA TRP A 77 24.82 27.96 -16.09
C TRP A 77 25.97 27.12 -15.52
N ALA A 78 26.33 25.97 -16.13
CA ALA A 78 27.40 25.11 -15.60
C ALA A 78 28.79 25.80 -15.57
N ASN A 79 29.03 26.76 -16.47
CA ASN A 79 30.31 27.47 -16.61
C ASN A 79 30.31 28.89 -16.04
N LYS A 80 29.75 29.12 -14.85
CA LYS A 80 29.72 30.47 -14.22
C LYS A 80 29.19 31.59 -15.16
N GLY A 81 28.25 31.25 -16.05
CA GLY A 81 27.60 32.19 -16.98
C GLY A 81 28.24 32.33 -18.37
N THR A 82 29.29 31.60 -18.73
CA THR A 82 29.89 31.66 -20.09
C THR A 82 29.30 30.69 -21.11
N GLY A 83 28.34 29.85 -20.71
CA GLY A 83 27.76 28.82 -21.57
C GLY A 83 28.75 27.69 -21.92
N GLY A 84 28.22 26.51 -22.23
CA GLY A 84 29.04 25.35 -22.56
C GLY A 84 28.23 24.19 -23.10
N TRP A 85 28.92 23.28 -23.77
CA TRP A 85 28.35 22.01 -24.20
C TRP A 85 28.38 21.04 -23.02
N THR A 86 27.27 20.35 -22.80
CA THR A 86 27.11 19.32 -21.77
C THR A 86 26.54 18.04 -22.36
N CYS A 87 26.84 16.91 -21.74
CA CYS A 87 26.10 15.67 -21.92
C CYS A 87 25.11 15.54 -20.77
N GLY A 88 23.84 15.38 -21.09
CA GLY A 88 22.77 15.15 -20.13
C GLY A 88 22.28 13.71 -20.19
N ARG A 89 21.88 13.16 -19.04
CA ARG A 89 21.02 11.97 -18.99
C ARG A 89 20.02 12.08 -17.85
N SER A 90 18.88 11.44 -18.03
CA SER A 90 17.92 11.15 -16.97
C SER A 90 18.19 9.76 -16.43
N ILE A 91 18.50 9.66 -15.13
CA ILE A 91 18.58 8.36 -14.45
C ILE A 91 17.27 8.14 -13.71
N THR A 92 16.62 7.02 -14.03
CA THR A 92 15.49 6.51 -13.27
C THR A 92 15.97 5.30 -12.48
N TRP A 93 16.07 5.45 -11.17
CA TRP A 93 16.40 4.34 -10.28
C TRP A 93 15.15 3.47 -10.08
N ALA A 94 15.28 2.17 -10.36
CA ALA A 94 14.32 1.17 -9.92
C ALA A 94 14.47 0.99 -8.40
N ARG A 95 13.43 1.27 -7.61
CA ARG A 95 13.37 0.80 -6.22
C ARG A 95 12.75 -0.60 -6.20
N ASP A 96 13.30 -1.49 -5.36
CA ASP A 96 12.58 -2.69 -4.94
C ASP A 96 11.31 -2.23 -4.21
N SER A 97 10.17 -2.57 -4.77
CA SER A 97 8.85 -2.13 -4.32
C SER A 97 8.39 -2.75 -3.00
N SER A 98 9.25 -3.51 -2.30
CA SER A 98 8.86 -4.34 -1.16
C SER A 98 9.47 -3.99 0.20
N SER A 99 10.44 -3.07 0.31
CA SER A 99 11.33 -3.12 1.49
C SER A 99 11.85 -1.79 2.04
N SER A 100 11.45 -0.65 1.46
CA SER A 100 12.06 0.64 1.77
C SER A 100 11.96 1.03 3.26
N CYS A 101 10.89 0.74 4.00
CA CYS A 101 10.89 1.05 5.44
C CYS A 101 11.34 -0.11 6.34
N ALA A 102 10.88 -1.33 6.06
CA ALA A 102 11.20 -2.52 6.84
C ALA A 102 12.71 -2.85 6.90
N THR A 103 13.51 -2.35 5.95
CA THR A 103 14.97 -2.56 5.89
C THR A 103 15.81 -1.30 6.17
N GLY A 104 15.18 -0.22 6.67
CA GLY A 104 15.89 0.98 7.14
C GLY A 104 16.05 2.12 6.12
N GLY A 105 15.27 2.11 5.04
CA GLY A 105 15.17 3.25 4.11
C GLY A 105 14.17 4.33 4.57
N PRO A 106 13.76 5.24 3.67
CA PRO A 106 13.16 6.53 4.02
C PRO A 106 11.77 6.47 4.66
N CYS A 107 11.08 5.32 4.55
CA CYS A 107 9.73 5.11 5.10
C CYS A 107 8.73 6.16 4.62
N VAL A 108 8.56 6.27 3.31
CA VAL A 108 7.59 7.17 2.68
C VAL A 108 6.20 6.53 2.61
N VAL A 109 5.18 7.33 2.35
CA VAL A 109 3.83 6.84 2.04
C VAL A 109 3.91 5.86 0.85
N GLY A 110 3.32 4.67 1.01
CA GLY A 110 3.38 3.55 0.07
C GLY A 110 4.42 2.47 0.41
N ASP A 111 5.36 2.72 1.33
CA ASP A 111 6.35 1.73 1.75
C ASP A 111 5.77 0.69 2.72
N ILE A 112 6.45 -0.46 2.85
CA ILE A 112 6.15 -1.45 3.90
C ILE A 112 6.97 -1.16 5.15
N GLY A 113 6.29 -0.82 6.24
CA GLY A 113 6.83 -0.52 7.56
C GLY A 113 7.39 -1.74 8.30
N PRO A 114 8.07 -1.52 9.45
CA PRO A 114 8.69 -2.57 10.23
C PRO A 114 7.68 -3.57 10.82
N GLY A 115 6.41 -3.19 10.96
CA GLY A 115 5.33 -4.09 11.32
C GLY A 115 4.87 -5.01 10.19
N GLY A 116 5.43 -4.85 8.99
CA GLY A 116 4.90 -5.48 7.77
C GLY A 116 3.59 -4.84 7.31
N GLY A 117 3.28 -3.63 7.78
CA GLY A 117 2.12 -2.86 7.34
C GLY A 117 2.47 -1.89 6.20
N LEU A 118 1.47 -1.41 5.48
CA LEU A 118 1.64 -0.36 4.47
C LEU A 118 1.59 1.02 5.12
N VAL A 119 2.63 1.82 4.93
CA VAL A 119 2.68 3.22 5.39
C VAL A 119 1.69 4.04 4.55
N PHE A 120 0.64 4.56 5.19
CA PHE A 120 -0.44 5.28 4.51
C PHE A 120 -0.50 6.77 4.85
N LEU A 121 0.20 7.17 5.92
CA LEU A 121 0.19 8.54 6.42
C LEU A 121 1.51 8.87 7.11
N ILE A 122 2.01 10.08 6.90
CA ILE A 122 3.06 10.71 7.69
C ILE A 122 2.47 11.98 8.29
N SER A 123 2.46 12.08 9.62
CA SER A 123 1.87 13.22 10.33
C SER A 123 2.48 13.36 11.72
N GLY A 124 2.68 14.59 12.19
CA GLY A 124 3.20 14.84 13.53
C GLY A 124 4.59 14.24 13.79
N GLY A 125 5.40 14.05 12.75
CA GLY A 125 6.72 13.41 12.84
C GLY A 125 6.70 11.88 12.91
N LEU A 126 5.52 11.27 12.86
CA LEU A 126 5.32 9.82 12.89
C LEU A 126 4.90 9.27 11.53
N ARG A 127 5.16 7.99 11.31
CA ARG A 127 4.64 7.20 10.20
C ARG A 127 3.58 6.24 10.70
N TYR A 128 2.48 6.18 9.97
CA TYR A 128 1.38 5.28 10.28
C TYR A 128 1.32 4.17 9.25
N GLU A 129 1.40 2.92 9.71
CA GLU A 129 1.27 1.72 8.88
C GLU A 129 -0.04 0.98 9.18
N MET A 130 -0.71 0.49 8.13
CA MET A 130 -1.90 -0.35 8.25
C MET A 130 -1.54 -1.82 8.04
N ALA A 131 -2.12 -2.71 8.85
CA ALA A 131 -1.91 -4.14 8.70
C ALA A 131 -2.35 -4.65 7.30
N PRO A 132 -1.84 -5.79 6.80
CA PRO A 132 -2.33 -6.41 5.57
C PRO A 132 -3.76 -6.94 5.74
N LYS A 133 -4.50 -7.17 4.64
CA LYS A 133 -5.86 -7.74 4.70
C LYS A 133 -5.91 -9.17 5.25
N THR A 134 -4.76 -9.81 5.36
CA THR A 134 -4.60 -11.14 5.96
C THR A 134 -4.34 -11.09 7.46
N TRP A 135 -4.43 -9.92 8.12
CA TRP A 135 -4.11 -9.76 9.54
C TRP A 135 -4.97 -10.61 10.48
N GLY A 136 -6.22 -10.90 10.10
CA GLY A 136 -7.14 -11.69 10.92
C GLY A 136 -8.56 -11.77 10.38
N VAL A 137 -9.38 -12.65 10.98
CA VAL A 137 -10.75 -12.94 10.55
C VAL A 137 -11.70 -11.74 10.63
N ASN A 138 -11.42 -10.78 11.52
CA ASN A 138 -12.22 -9.56 11.69
C ASN A 138 -12.10 -8.59 10.51
N GLU A 139 -11.20 -8.86 9.55
CA GLU A 139 -11.21 -8.23 8.23
C GLU A 139 -12.42 -8.64 7.39
N THR A 140 -12.96 -9.84 7.62
CA THR A 140 -14.06 -10.40 6.81
C THR A 140 -15.38 -10.42 7.57
N THR A 141 -15.38 -10.94 8.80
CA THR A 141 -16.60 -11.19 9.58
C THR A 141 -17.09 -9.98 10.38
N GLY A 142 -16.20 -9.02 10.61
CA GLY A 142 -16.43 -7.93 11.55
C GLY A 142 -16.51 -8.40 13.01
N ILE A 143 -16.54 -7.45 13.92
CA ILE A 143 -16.64 -7.66 15.36
C ILE A 143 -17.32 -6.44 16.01
N ALA A 144 -17.94 -6.63 17.17
CA ALA A 144 -18.42 -5.52 17.98
C ALA A 144 -17.27 -4.57 18.35
N TRP A 145 -17.59 -3.29 18.52
CA TRP A 145 -16.63 -2.25 18.87
C TRP A 145 -15.97 -2.51 20.23
N CYS A 146 -16.78 -2.87 21.23
CA CYS A 146 -16.38 -3.20 22.60
C CYS A 146 -17.39 -4.20 23.19
N SER A 147 -16.93 -5.04 24.13
CA SER A 147 -17.83 -5.92 24.90
C SER A 147 -18.78 -5.17 25.84
N ASP A 148 -18.44 -3.96 26.27
CA ASP A 148 -19.36 -3.05 26.97
C ASP A 148 -19.96 -2.05 25.98
N THR A 149 -21.27 -2.13 25.86
CA THR A 149 -22.09 -1.34 24.94
C THR A 149 -23.01 -0.37 25.67
N THR A 150 -22.87 -0.27 27.00
CA THR A 150 -23.78 0.46 27.89
C THR A 150 -23.14 1.69 28.52
N SER A 151 -21.81 1.73 28.60
CA SER A 151 -21.07 2.84 29.19
C SER A 151 -20.26 3.62 28.17
N SER A 152 -20.13 4.93 28.40
CA SER A 152 -19.12 5.74 27.74
C SER A 152 -17.73 5.42 28.31
N ILE A 153 -16.80 5.07 27.42
CA ILE A 153 -15.40 4.86 27.77
C ILE A 153 -14.69 6.21 27.77
N THR A 154 -14.27 6.65 28.95
CA THR A 154 -13.49 7.88 29.10
C THR A 154 -12.12 7.69 28.45
N GLY A 155 -11.72 8.65 27.60
CA GLY A 155 -10.43 8.61 26.89
C GLY A 155 -10.46 7.91 25.53
N ALA A 156 -11.56 7.25 25.14
CA ALA A 156 -11.75 6.68 23.80
C ALA A 156 -12.56 7.60 22.87
N VAL A 157 -12.44 8.92 23.02
CA VAL A 157 -13.25 9.93 22.30
C VAL A 157 -12.47 10.74 21.27
N GLY A 158 -11.14 10.58 21.22
CA GLY A 158 -10.30 11.36 20.31
C GLY A 158 -10.60 11.02 18.85
N THR A 159 -10.75 12.03 18.00
CA THR A 159 -10.97 11.85 16.56
C THR A 159 -9.74 12.14 15.72
N ALA A 160 -8.89 13.06 16.19
CA ALA A 160 -7.73 13.56 15.46
C ALA A 160 -6.67 12.48 15.19
N VAL A 161 -5.84 12.71 14.18
CA VAL A 161 -4.63 11.93 13.95
C VAL A 161 -3.72 11.97 15.19
N GLY A 162 -3.20 10.80 15.58
CA GLY A 162 -2.41 10.62 16.79
C GLY A 162 -3.20 10.17 18.02
N THR A 163 -4.54 10.16 17.95
CA THR A 163 -5.36 9.78 19.12
C THR A 163 -5.74 8.30 19.16
N GLY A 164 -5.59 7.53 18.08
CA GLY A 164 -6.08 6.15 18.01
C GLY A 164 -5.40 5.21 19.01
N SER A 165 -4.10 5.40 19.27
CA SER A 165 -3.37 4.60 20.27
C SER A 165 -3.85 4.87 21.69
N ALA A 166 -4.07 6.14 22.04
CA ALA A 166 -4.61 6.53 23.35
C ALA A 166 -6.05 6.03 23.53
N ASN A 167 -6.90 6.18 22.51
CA ASN A 167 -8.27 5.65 22.53
C ASN A 167 -8.29 4.14 22.75
N THR A 168 -7.50 3.40 21.97
CA THR A 168 -7.40 1.95 22.10
C THR A 168 -6.90 1.54 23.48
N THR A 169 -5.95 2.28 24.04
CA THR A 169 -5.46 2.05 25.40
C THR A 169 -6.56 2.25 26.43
N ALA A 170 -7.38 3.29 26.28
CA ALA A 170 -8.54 3.53 27.14
C ALA A 170 -9.58 2.40 27.04
N MET A 171 -9.88 1.92 25.82
CA MET A 171 -10.77 0.77 25.60
C MET A 171 -10.30 -0.48 26.37
N LEU A 172 -8.99 -0.75 26.39
CA LEU A 172 -8.42 -1.88 27.11
C LEU A 172 -8.34 -1.68 28.63
N ALA A 173 -8.18 -0.43 29.08
CA ALA A 173 -8.08 -0.12 30.51
C ALA A 173 -9.44 -0.28 31.21
N LEU A 174 -10.54 0.11 30.55
CA LEU A 174 -11.91 0.00 31.02
C LEU A 174 -12.88 0.00 29.81
N PRO A 175 -13.92 -0.83 29.75
CA PRO A 175 -14.09 -2.19 30.25
C PRO A 175 -14.16 -3.21 29.10
N CYS A 176 -13.51 -2.95 27.96
CA CYS A 176 -13.52 -3.89 26.84
C CYS A 176 -12.66 -5.12 27.15
N THR A 177 -13.28 -6.27 27.38
CA THR A 177 -12.59 -7.58 27.47
C THR A 177 -12.46 -8.23 26.09
N SER A 178 -13.31 -7.83 25.15
CA SER A 178 -13.24 -8.18 23.73
C SER A 178 -13.71 -7.02 22.85
N GLY A 179 -13.56 -7.15 21.54
CA GLY A 179 -14.01 -6.17 20.55
C GLY A 179 -12.89 -5.66 19.65
N ALA A 180 -13.19 -4.59 18.92
CA ALA A 180 -12.33 -4.01 17.89
C ALA A 180 -10.97 -3.55 18.44
N GLY A 181 -10.97 -2.77 19.52
CA GLY A 181 -9.74 -2.26 20.15
C GLY A 181 -8.85 -3.38 20.70
N VAL A 182 -9.45 -4.36 21.39
CA VAL A 182 -8.75 -5.53 21.94
C VAL A 182 -8.13 -6.37 20.82
N SER A 183 -8.87 -6.60 19.74
CA SER A 183 -8.39 -7.36 18.57
C SER A 183 -7.24 -6.65 17.86
N ALA A 184 -7.34 -5.32 17.68
CA ALA A 184 -6.28 -4.54 17.06
C ALA A 184 -5.00 -4.54 17.91
N ARG A 185 -5.12 -4.41 19.24
CA ARG A 185 -3.97 -4.49 20.15
C ARG A 185 -3.36 -5.90 20.24
N ALA A 186 -4.15 -6.95 20.01
CA ALA A 186 -3.68 -8.33 20.01
C ALA A 186 -2.89 -8.70 18.75
N TYR A 187 -2.98 -7.92 17.67
CA TYR A 187 -2.20 -8.16 16.47
C TYR A 187 -0.69 -8.07 16.75
N ARG A 188 0.09 -8.94 16.10
CA ARG A 188 1.55 -9.11 16.28
C ARG A 188 2.31 -9.01 14.95
N GLY A 189 1.82 -8.18 14.01
CA GLY A 189 2.53 -7.90 12.76
C GLY A 189 3.96 -7.44 13.06
N GLY A 190 4.94 -8.05 12.38
CA GLY A 190 6.37 -7.79 12.62
C GLY A 190 6.88 -8.16 14.02
N GLY A 191 6.13 -8.92 14.81
CA GLY A 191 6.46 -9.20 16.23
C GLY A 191 6.22 -8.01 17.18
N LEU A 192 5.56 -6.96 16.71
CA LEU A 192 5.33 -5.72 17.44
C LEU A 192 4.03 -5.75 18.25
N THR A 193 3.92 -4.91 19.28
CA THR A 193 2.82 -4.96 20.29
C THR A 193 2.07 -3.65 20.47
N ASP A 194 2.50 -2.62 19.74
CA ASP A 194 2.01 -1.25 19.73
C ASP A 194 1.00 -0.99 18.59
N TRP A 195 0.38 -2.06 18.07
CA TRP A 195 -0.77 -1.96 17.17
C TRP A 195 -2.02 -1.46 17.90
N PHE A 196 -2.85 -0.68 17.21
CA PHE A 196 -4.06 -0.07 17.77
C PHE A 196 -5.18 0.07 16.74
N LEU A 197 -6.39 0.36 17.21
CA LEU A 197 -7.54 0.68 16.36
C LEU A 197 -7.49 2.17 15.99
N PRO A 198 -7.49 2.54 14.70
CA PRO A 198 -7.27 3.92 14.26
C PRO A 198 -8.37 4.85 14.79
N SER A 199 -8.03 6.11 15.08
CA SER A 199 -9.02 7.17 15.31
C SER A 199 -9.82 7.45 14.03
N LYS A 200 -10.90 8.22 14.15
CA LYS A 200 -11.74 8.62 13.01
C LYS A 200 -10.92 9.22 11.86
N ASP A 201 -10.02 10.15 12.15
CA ASP A 201 -9.25 10.85 11.11
C ASP A 201 -8.12 9.97 10.55
N GLU A 202 -7.56 9.07 11.36
CA GLU A 202 -6.60 8.05 10.87
C GLU A 202 -7.29 7.07 9.92
N LEU A 203 -8.51 6.64 10.24
CA LEU A 203 -9.31 5.77 9.37
C LEU A 203 -9.76 6.49 8.08
N ASN A 204 -10.10 7.78 8.18
CA ASN A 204 -10.37 8.61 6.99
C ASN A 204 -9.12 8.75 6.11
N ALA A 205 -7.92 8.88 6.69
CA ALA A 205 -6.67 8.88 5.93
C ALA A 205 -6.42 7.56 5.20
N MET A 206 -6.73 6.42 5.83
CA MET A 206 -6.70 5.10 5.16
C MET A 206 -7.68 5.06 3.97
N CYS A 207 -8.85 5.67 4.13
CA CYS A 207 -9.83 5.79 3.06
C CYS A 207 -9.30 6.64 1.90
N ASN A 208 -8.79 7.85 2.18
CA ASN A 208 -8.19 8.73 1.19
C ASN A 208 -7.04 8.06 0.44
N TYR A 209 -6.17 7.33 1.15
CA TYR A 209 -5.11 6.54 0.53
C TYR A 209 -5.68 5.48 -0.42
N SER A 210 -6.73 4.76 -0.01
CA SER A 210 -7.35 3.75 -0.84
C SER A 210 -7.99 4.30 -2.12
N ARG A 211 -8.35 5.59 -2.16
CA ARG A 211 -8.93 6.26 -3.34
C ARG A 211 -7.87 6.75 -4.31
N ASN A 212 -6.75 7.26 -3.79
CA ASN A 212 -5.65 7.74 -4.60
C ASN A 212 -4.30 7.49 -3.90
N PRO A 213 -3.73 6.29 -4.02
CA PRO A 213 -2.46 5.94 -3.37
C PRO A 213 -1.29 6.85 -3.78
N THR A 214 -1.34 7.44 -4.97
CA THR A 214 -0.27 8.31 -5.50
C THR A 214 -0.32 9.74 -4.98
N ALA A 215 -1.51 10.23 -4.60
CA ALA A 215 -1.71 11.54 -4.00
C ALA A 215 -2.94 11.53 -3.06
N PRO A 216 -2.84 10.89 -1.88
CA PRO A 216 -3.94 10.84 -0.92
C PRO A 216 -4.32 12.23 -0.44
N ALA A 217 -5.61 12.50 -0.29
CA ALA A 217 -6.06 13.73 0.36
C ALA A 217 -5.70 13.75 1.85
N ALA A 218 -5.52 14.95 2.40
CA ALA A 218 -5.18 15.12 3.81
C ALA A 218 -6.23 14.45 4.74
N PRO A 219 -5.84 13.98 5.95
CA PRO A 219 -6.76 13.30 6.89
C PRO A 219 -8.00 14.10 7.28
N SER A 220 -7.94 15.43 7.23
CA SER A 220 -9.07 16.33 7.51
C SER A 220 -10.05 16.48 6.35
N VAL A 221 -9.68 16.03 5.14
CA VAL A 221 -10.54 16.06 3.96
C VAL A 221 -11.36 14.77 3.96
N SER A 222 -12.68 14.91 4.01
CA SER A 222 -13.60 13.78 3.95
C SER A 222 -13.34 12.91 2.72
N CYS A 223 -13.20 11.60 2.94
CA CYS A 223 -13.06 10.62 1.86
C CYS A 223 -14.30 10.54 0.94
N PHE A 224 -15.47 10.92 1.47
CA PHE A 224 -16.70 10.96 0.69
C PHE A 224 -16.59 11.94 -0.49
N GLY A 225 -16.85 11.46 -1.71
CA GLY A 225 -16.90 12.28 -2.91
C GLY A 225 -15.55 12.56 -3.59
N ILE A 226 -14.44 12.01 -3.10
CA ILE A 226 -13.14 12.13 -3.77
C ILE A 226 -13.06 11.16 -4.96
N GLY A 227 -13.01 11.69 -6.19
CA GLY A 227 -12.51 11.00 -7.41
C GLY A 227 -13.24 9.73 -7.89
N GLY A 228 -14.21 9.23 -7.13
CA GLY A 228 -14.94 7.99 -7.36
C GLY A 228 -15.37 7.38 -6.03
N THR A 229 -16.48 6.65 -5.99
CA THR A 229 -16.96 5.97 -4.77
C THR A 229 -16.16 4.70 -4.44
N ALA A 230 -15.31 4.25 -5.36
CA ALA A 230 -14.53 3.02 -5.25
C ALA A 230 -13.07 3.28 -4.89
N GLN A 231 -12.42 2.25 -4.34
CA GLN A 231 -10.96 2.19 -4.18
C GLN A 231 -10.28 2.24 -5.56
N ASP A 232 -9.04 2.72 -5.59
CA ASP A 232 -8.13 2.46 -6.70
C ASP A 232 -8.06 0.94 -6.97
N GLY A 233 -8.14 0.56 -8.24
CA GLY A 233 -8.27 -0.84 -8.64
C GLY A 233 -7.05 -1.69 -8.27
N THR A 234 -5.85 -1.12 -8.41
CA THR A 234 -4.60 -1.79 -8.06
C THR A 234 -4.51 -1.98 -6.54
N PHE A 235 -4.83 -0.93 -5.78
CA PHE A 235 -4.87 -1.01 -4.32
C PHE A 235 -5.90 -2.04 -3.83
N ALA A 236 -7.11 -2.04 -4.39
CA ALA A 236 -8.19 -2.95 -4.02
C ALA A 236 -7.82 -4.44 -4.25
N ALA A 237 -7.13 -4.73 -5.36
CA ALA A 237 -6.65 -6.09 -5.66
C ALA A 237 -5.46 -6.51 -4.79
N GLY A 238 -4.65 -5.55 -4.33
CA GLY A 238 -3.42 -5.77 -3.58
C GLY A 238 -3.59 -6.32 -2.16
N THR A 239 -2.45 -6.51 -1.49
CA THR A 239 -2.36 -7.08 -0.12
C THR A 239 -3.05 -6.23 0.94
N TYR A 240 -3.16 -4.92 0.71
CA TYR A 240 -3.68 -3.96 1.70
C TYR A 240 -5.08 -3.46 1.38
N GLY A 241 -5.64 -3.84 0.22
CA GLY A 241 -7.01 -3.48 -0.17
C GLY A 241 -8.02 -3.82 0.91
N PHE A 242 -9.04 -2.98 1.03
CA PHE A 242 -10.14 -3.19 1.96
C PHE A 242 -11.24 -4.00 1.28
N ALA A 243 -11.89 -4.86 2.05
CA ALA A 243 -13.02 -5.61 1.54
C ALA A 243 -14.21 -4.68 1.23
N SER A 244 -14.82 -4.88 0.05
CA SER A 244 -15.96 -4.11 -0.48
C SER A 244 -17.31 -4.80 -0.30
N GLY A 245 -17.33 -6.09 0.06
CA GLY A 245 -18.55 -6.85 0.36
C GLY A 245 -19.12 -6.47 1.73
N PHE A 246 -20.40 -6.80 1.98
CA PHE A 246 -21.06 -6.52 3.26
C PHE A 246 -20.45 -7.35 4.41
N PRO A 247 -20.26 -6.79 5.63
CA PRO A 247 -20.38 -5.36 5.96
C PRO A 247 -19.22 -4.56 5.35
N SER A 248 -19.51 -3.42 4.73
CA SER A 248 -18.50 -2.57 4.06
C SER A 248 -17.89 -1.49 4.95
N SER A 249 -18.25 -1.48 6.24
CA SER A 249 -17.78 -0.49 7.21
C SER A 249 -16.64 -1.01 8.07
N TYR A 250 -15.76 -0.09 8.46
CA TYR A 250 -14.67 -0.34 9.41
C TYR A 250 -14.84 0.52 10.65
N TRP A 251 -14.54 -0.05 11.81
CA TRP A 251 -14.51 0.67 13.08
C TRP A 251 -13.32 1.62 13.17
N SER A 252 -13.58 2.82 13.70
CA SER A 252 -12.57 3.65 14.35
C SER A 252 -12.62 3.45 15.87
N SER A 253 -11.59 3.87 16.59
CA SER A 253 -11.54 3.90 18.06
C SER A 253 -12.22 5.13 18.68
N SER A 254 -12.83 5.99 17.85
CA SER A 254 -13.48 7.22 18.31
C SER A 254 -14.93 6.94 18.71
N GLN A 255 -15.18 6.87 20.02
CA GLN A 255 -16.51 6.82 20.60
C GLN A 255 -17.23 8.15 20.41
N ASN A 256 -18.53 8.10 20.08
CA ASN A 256 -19.40 9.26 20.11
C ASN A 256 -20.17 9.34 21.44
N ILE A 257 -20.93 8.28 21.74
CA ILE A 257 -21.73 8.15 22.96
C ILE A 257 -21.62 6.75 23.53
N ALA A 258 -22.35 6.45 24.61
CA ALA A 258 -22.32 5.15 25.26
C ALA A 258 -22.69 4.00 24.31
N SER A 259 -23.62 4.21 23.38
CA SER A 259 -24.09 3.20 22.43
C SER A 259 -23.36 3.19 21.09
N ASP A 260 -22.71 4.29 20.68
CA ASP A 260 -22.27 4.49 19.29
C ASP A 260 -20.79 4.84 19.18
N ALA A 261 -20.16 4.36 18.11
CA ALA A 261 -18.78 4.67 17.76
C ALA A 261 -18.64 5.03 16.27
N GLY A 262 -17.54 5.70 15.92
CA GLY A 262 -17.27 6.14 14.57
C GLY A 262 -16.93 4.99 13.63
N GLU A 263 -17.49 5.03 12.43
CA GLU A 263 -17.22 4.10 11.34
C GLU A 263 -16.84 4.80 10.04
N GLN A 264 -16.27 4.05 9.11
CA GLN A 264 -15.97 4.48 7.75
C GLN A 264 -16.49 3.46 6.74
N PHE A 265 -17.41 3.88 5.88
CA PHE A 265 -17.98 3.07 4.80
C PHE A 265 -17.04 3.05 3.61
N TRP A 266 -16.57 1.85 3.23
CA TRP A 266 -15.64 1.73 2.12
C TRP A 266 -16.29 1.86 0.74
N ALA A 267 -17.60 1.58 0.66
CA ALA A 267 -18.36 1.60 -0.59
C ALA A 267 -18.52 3.02 -1.20
N ASN A 268 -18.43 4.07 -0.39
CA ASN A 268 -18.60 5.45 -0.86
C ASN A 268 -17.70 6.47 -0.12
N GLY A 269 -17.01 6.07 0.95
CA GLY A 269 -16.14 6.96 1.72
C GLY A 269 -16.91 7.80 2.75
N PHE A 270 -18.18 7.49 3.00
CA PHE A 270 -18.95 8.14 4.05
C PHE A 270 -18.40 7.77 5.44
N ALA A 271 -18.24 8.76 6.31
CA ALA A 271 -17.83 8.54 7.70
C ALA A 271 -19.04 8.76 8.62
N GLY A 272 -19.45 7.72 9.34
CA GLY A 272 -20.70 7.68 10.10
C GLY A 272 -20.51 7.30 11.55
N LEU A 273 -21.61 6.87 12.16
CA LEU A 273 -21.68 6.27 13.49
C LEU A 273 -22.53 5.01 13.39
N ASP A 274 -22.13 3.96 14.11
CA ASP A 274 -22.94 2.74 14.24
C ASP A 274 -22.93 2.29 15.71
N ASN A 275 -23.92 1.47 16.06
CA ASN A 275 -24.08 0.89 17.37
C ASN A 275 -22.88 -0.02 17.67
N LYS A 276 -22.29 0.12 18.85
CA LYS A 276 -21.15 -0.69 19.31
C LYS A 276 -21.33 -2.21 19.20
N PRO A 277 -22.54 -2.82 19.33
CA PRO A 277 -22.75 -4.24 19.09
C PRO A 277 -22.62 -4.68 17.62
N SER A 278 -22.72 -3.76 16.66
CA SER A 278 -22.72 -4.09 15.23
C SER A 278 -21.39 -4.76 14.81
N PRO A 279 -21.42 -5.84 14.01
CA PRO A 279 -20.21 -6.52 13.57
C PRO A 279 -19.60 -5.77 12.37
N LEU A 280 -18.76 -4.77 12.65
CA LEU A 280 -18.02 -4.06 11.60
C LEU A 280 -16.56 -4.50 11.53
N ARG A 281 -15.94 -4.29 10.37
CA ARG A 281 -14.57 -4.73 10.11
C ARG A 281 -13.57 -3.90 10.89
N VAL A 282 -12.38 -4.45 11.07
CA VAL A 282 -11.30 -3.80 11.81
C VAL A 282 -10.04 -3.89 10.99
N ARG A 283 -9.25 -2.81 10.98
CA ARG A 283 -7.89 -2.86 10.46
C ARG A 283 -6.93 -2.24 11.48
N PRO A 284 -6.03 -3.03 12.08
CA PRO A 284 -5.02 -2.51 12.99
C PRO A 284 -4.09 -1.54 12.26
N VAL A 285 -3.70 -0.49 12.97
CA VAL A 285 -2.65 0.44 12.55
C VAL A 285 -1.58 0.55 13.62
N ARG A 286 -0.40 1.03 13.24
CA ARG A 286 0.73 1.29 14.14
C ARG A 286 1.40 2.60 13.76
N ALA A 287 1.94 3.32 14.74
CA ALA A 287 2.67 4.57 14.54
C ALA A 287 4.12 4.43 15.04
N PHE A 288 5.11 4.95 14.30
CA PHE A 288 6.54 4.85 14.63
C PHE A 288 7.39 5.98 14.03
#